data_AF-A0A455U243-F1
#
_entry.id   AF-A0A455U243-F1
#
_cell.length_a   1.000
_cell.length_b   1.000
_cell.length_c   1.000
_cell.angle_alpha   90.00
_cell.angle_beta   90.00
_cell.angle_gamma   90.00
#
_symmetry.space_group_name_H-M   'P 1'
#
loop_
_entity.id
_entity.type
_entity.pdbx_description
1 polymer ?
#
loop_
_entity_poly.entity_id
_entity_poly.type
_entity_poly.pdbx_seq_one_letter_code
_entity_poly.pdbx_strand_id
1 'polypeptide(L)' 'MARQRRGLPVNGVLLLDKPKGVSSNHALQRIRRLFQAQKAGHTGTLDRWQPVYYRFA' A
#
# COMPACT_ATOMS: atom_id res chain seq x y z
N MET A 1 -23.13 -9.01 11.07
CA MET A 1 -22.40 -9.77 10.03
C MET A 1 -21.04 -9.12 9.79
N ALA A 2 -19.94 -9.85 9.90
CA ALA A 2 -18.63 -9.30 9.55
C ALA A 2 -18.60 -8.98 8.05
N ARG A 3 -18.30 -7.73 7.68
CA ARG A 3 -18.16 -7.32 6.29
C ARG A 3 -17.02 -8.12 5.67
N GLN A 4 -17.34 -9.01 4.72
CA GLN A 4 -16.32 -9.73 3.97
C GLN A 4 -15.38 -8.72 3.29
N ARG A 5 -14.07 -8.91 3.48
CA ARG A 5 -13.05 -8.06 2.86
C ARG A 5 -13.03 -8.39 1.37
N ARG A 6 -13.35 -7.40 0.54
CA ARG A 6 -13.29 -7.53 -0.93
C ARG A 6 -11.84 -7.52 -1.39
N GLY A 7 -11.50 -8.37 -2.36
CA GLY A 7 -10.17 -8.46 -2.98
C GLY A 7 -9.50 -9.84 -2.81
N LEU A 8 -8.29 -9.96 -3.34
CA LEU A 8 -7.42 -11.14 -3.28
C LEU A 8 -6.60 -11.14 -1.97
N PRO A 9 -6.39 -12.32 -1.35
CA PRO A 9 -5.50 -12.47 -0.20
C PRO A 9 -4.03 -12.44 -0.65
N VAL A 10 -3.54 -11.22 -0.93
CA VAL A 10 -2.16 -10.98 -1.39
C VAL A 10 -1.24 -10.81 -0.20
N ASN A 11 -0.19 -11.64 -0.12
CA ASN A 11 0.87 -11.55 0.88
C ASN A 11 2.18 -11.19 0.20
N GLY A 12 2.89 -10.18 0.69
CA GLY A 12 4.18 -9.81 0.11
C GLY A 12 4.67 -8.41 0.49
N VAL A 13 5.82 -8.02 -0.06
CA VAL A 13 6.40 -6.69 0.11
C VAL A 13 6.68 -6.11 -1.27
N LEU A 14 6.28 -4.86 -1.51
CA LEU A 14 6.59 -4.11 -2.70
C LEU A 14 7.49 -2.92 -2.35
N LEU A 15 8.65 -2.88 -2.97
CA LEU A 15 9.51 -1.72 -3.00
C LEU A 15 8.98 -0.78 -4.09
N LEU A 16 8.42 0.35 -3.69
CA LEU A 16 7.94 1.36 -4.63
C LEU A 16 8.81 2.60 -4.53
N ASP A 17 9.50 2.90 -5.62
CA ASP A 17 10.07 4.22 -5.83
C ASP A 17 8.94 5.17 -6.25
N LYS A 18 8.43 5.96 -5.28
CA LYS A 18 7.31 6.87 -5.53
C LYS A 18 7.83 8.23 -5.99
N PRO A 19 7.21 8.84 -7.02
CA PRO A 19 7.60 10.17 -7.46
C PRO A 19 7.36 11.22 -6.37
N LYS A 20 8.18 12.27 -6.37
CA LYS A 20 8.01 13.43 -5.47
C LYS A 20 6.63 14.07 -5.67
N GLY A 21 6.04 14.56 -4.59
CA GLY A 21 4.70 15.15 -4.60
C GLY A 21 3.54 14.15 -4.43
N VAL A 22 3.78 12.84 -4.47
CA VAL A 22 2.76 11.83 -4.15
C VAL A 22 2.86 11.41 -2.68
N SER A 23 1.74 11.48 -1.97
CA SER A 23 1.66 11.01 -0.58
C SER A 23 1.76 9.49 -0.51
N SER A 24 2.39 8.97 0.55
CA SER A 24 2.54 7.52 0.77
C SER A 24 1.19 6.80 0.80
N ASN A 25 0.15 7.45 1.33
CA ASN A 25 -1.20 6.90 1.36
C ASN A 25 -1.85 6.84 -0.03
N HIS A 26 -1.63 7.85 -0.87
CA HIS A 26 -2.16 7.85 -2.22
C HIS A 26 -1.52 6.73 -3.07
N ALA A 27 -0.20 6.56 -2.95
CA ALA A 27 0.52 5.45 -3.57
C ALA A 27 0.05 4.08 -3.03
N LEU A 28 -0.12 3.92 -1.71
CA LEU A 28 -0.67 2.70 -1.09
C LEU A 28 -2.02 2.32 -1.70
N GLN A 29 -2.95 3.27 -1.80
CA GLN A 29 -4.28 3.00 -2.32
C GLN A 29 -4.26 2.62 -3.79
N ARG A 30 -3.38 3.25 -4.59
CA ARG A 30 -3.21 2.90 -6.00
C ARG A 30 -2.68 1.47 -6.15
N ILE A 31 -1.65 1.11 -5.39
CA ILE A 31 -1.11 -0.25 -5.43
C ILE A 31 -2.13 -1.28 -4.93
N ARG A 32 -2.82 -1.01 -3.82
CA ARG A 32 -3.86 -1.93 -3.30
C ARG A 32 -4.94 -2.21 -4.33
N ARG A 33 -5.32 -1.22 -5.15
CA ARG A 33 -6.27 -1.40 -6.26
C ARG A 33 -5.66 -2.19 -7.42
N LEU A 34 -4.41 -1.91 -7.80
CA LEU A 34 -3.70 -2.62 -8.87
C LEU A 34 -3.57 -4.12 -8.60
N PHE A 35 -3.21 -4.49 -7.36
CA PHE A 35 -3.11 -5.89 -6.95
C PHE A 35 -4.43 -6.48 -6.44
N GLN A 36 -5.52 -5.70 -6.45
CA GLN A 36 -6.81 -6.07 -5.88
C GLN A 36 -6.70 -6.61 -4.44
N ALA A 37 -5.73 -6.14 -3.65
CA ALA A 37 -5.42 -6.72 -2.36
C ALA A 37 -6.49 -6.38 -1.31
N GLN A 38 -6.84 -7.36 -0.48
CA GLN A 38 -7.80 -7.18 0.63
C GLN A 38 -7.32 -6.15 1.65
N LYS A 39 -6.00 -6.12 1.90
CA LYS A 39 -5.35 -5.19 2.81
C LYS A 39 -3.95 -4.87 2.31
N ALA A 40 -3.50 -3.65 2.61
CA ALA A 40 -2.17 -3.17 2.33
C ALA A 40 -1.80 -2.15 3.41
N GLY A 41 -0.55 -2.13 3.83
CA GLY A 41 0.02 -1.13 4.72
C GLY A 41 1.38 -0.68 4.21
N HIS A 42 1.90 0.41 4.76
CA HIS A 42 3.28 0.83 4.51
C HIS A 42 4.07 0.80 5.82
N THR A 43 5.36 0.51 5.76
CA THR A 43 6.21 0.36 6.95
C THR A 43 6.89 1.70 7.25
N GLY A 44 6.14 2.59 7.93
CA GLY A 44 6.63 3.90 8.43
C GLY A 44 6.46 5.07 7.46
N THR A 45 6.09 6.24 8.00
CA THR A 45 6.21 7.55 7.31
C THR A 45 6.84 8.51 8.32
N LEU A 46 8.17 8.61 8.34
CA LEU A 46 8.88 9.61 9.15
C LEU A 46 9.04 10.95 8.41
N ASP A 47 8.98 10.96 7.08
CA ASP A 47 9.12 12.18 6.29
C ASP A 47 8.28 12.14 5.01
N ARG A 48 7.64 13.27 4.70
CA ARG A 48 6.74 13.43 3.53
C ARG A 48 7.44 13.30 2.17
N TRP A 49 8.76 13.08 2.13
CA TRP A 49 9.60 13.22 0.94
C TRP A 49 10.57 12.07 0.65
N GLN A 50 10.46 10.93 1.34
CA GLN A 50 11.38 9.78 1.17
C GLN A 50 10.68 8.54 0.56
N PRO A 51 11.42 7.59 -0.07
CA PRO A 51 10.89 6.33 -0.58
C PRO A 51 10.29 5.46 0.54
N VAL A 52 9.24 4.69 0.23
CA VAL A 52 8.44 3.95 1.23
C VAL A 52 8.30 2.49 0.84
N TYR A 53 8.48 1.60 1.81
CA TYR A 53 8.27 0.17 1.71
C TYR A 53 6.79 -0.17 1.92
N TYR A 54 6.17 -0.91 0.99
CA TYR A 54 4.77 -1.34 1.10
C TYR A 54 4.69 -2.82 1.46
N ARG A 55 3.87 -3.18 2.46
CA ARG A 55 3.62 -4.56 2.90
C ARG A 55 2.15 -4.93 2.63
N PHE A 56 1.94 -6.01 1.91
CA PHE A 56 0.65 -6.66 1.69
C PHE A 56 0.50 -7.80 2.69
N ALA A 57 -0.67 -7.87 3.30
CA ALA A 57 -1.12 -8.92 4.21
C ALA A 57 -2.63 -9.04 4.06
#